data_AF-M8C1G6-F1
#
_entry.id   AF-M8C1G6-F1
#
_cell.length_a   1.000
_cell.length_b   1.000
_cell.length_c   1.000
_cell.angle_alpha   90.00
_cell.angle_beta   90.00
_cell.angle_gamma   90.00
#
_symmetry.space_group_name_H-M   'P 1'
#
loop_
_entity.id
_entity.type
_entity.pdbx_description
1 polymer ?
#
loop_
_entity_poly.entity_id
_entity_poly.type
_entity_poly.pdbx_seq_one_letter_code
_entity_poly.pdbx_strand_id
1 'polypeptide(L)'
;MEMPRVSEETVAAVVPIAVYWAYAGVHTALGQSRLMDKYRLNTKDEEDRKNMVSKRAVILNVLMQHLMQLAALAVLAMVTGGRGATAKAAGGSPAAVYLTAAARIAVASVWNGAAYHGVHHMPRGVRYNFSDLFFVTWDHVFGTHMPYAVEERPGGDGLVLKPLPPPKATN
;
A
#
# COMPACT_ATOMS: atom_id res chain seq x y z
N MET A 1 -32.34 20.45 17.40
CA MET A 1 -31.38 19.58 18.08
C MET A 1 -30.13 19.55 17.23
N GLU A 2 -29.13 20.37 17.57
CA GLU A 2 -27.85 20.34 16.85
C GLU A 2 -27.10 19.07 17.24
N MET A 3 -26.69 18.28 16.25
CA MET A 3 -25.84 17.12 16.50
C MET A 3 -24.48 17.62 17.01
N PRO A 4 -23.91 17.04 18.09
CA PRO A 4 -22.57 17.41 18.53
C PRO A 4 -21.59 17.13 17.40
N ARG A 5 -20.93 18.19 16.90
CA ARG A 5 -19.91 18.05 15.85
C ARG A 5 -18.70 17.35 16.45
N VAL A 6 -18.28 16.24 15.83
CA VAL A 6 -17.04 15.55 16.15
C VAL A 6 -15.87 16.53 15.94
N SER A 7 -14.91 16.57 16.87
CA SER A 7 -13.77 17.49 16.75
C SER A 7 -12.84 17.09 15.60
N GLU A 8 -12.14 18.05 15.01
CA GLU A 8 -11.20 17.79 13.90
C GLU A 8 -10.08 16.84 14.33
N GLU A 9 -9.64 16.91 15.59
CA GLU A 9 -8.65 16.02 16.18
C GLU A 9 -9.17 14.59 16.29
N THR A 10 -10.43 14.40 16.70
CA THR A 10 -11.07 13.08 16.72
C THR A 10 -11.18 12.49 15.32
N VAL A 11 -11.55 13.31 14.31
CA VAL A 11 -11.60 12.88 12.91
C VAL A 11 -10.21 12.45 12.43
N ALA A 12 -9.17 13.24 12.69
CA ALA A 12 -7.80 12.95 12.29
C ALA A 12 -7.22 11.69 12.97
N ALA A 13 -7.63 11.41 14.20
CA ALA A 13 -7.21 10.22 14.94
C ALA A 13 -7.91 8.94 14.45
N VAL A 14 -9.24 9.00 14.25
CA VAL A 14 -10.08 7.80 14.06
C VAL A 14 -10.20 7.40 12.59
N VAL A 15 -10.36 8.35 11.68
CA VAL A 15 -10.67 8.05 10.27
C VAL A 15 -9.58 7.21 9.58
N PRO A 16 -8.27 7.50 9.71
CA PRO A 16 -7.25 6.68 9.08
C PRO A 16 -7.25 5.22 9.57
N ILE A 17 -7.54 5.01 10.85
CA ILE A 17 -7.63 3.67 11.44
C ILE A 17 -8.86 2.94 10.90
N ALA A 18 -10.02 3.59 10.87
CA ALA A 18 -11.24 3.01 10.32
C ALA A 18 -11.08 2.66 8.83
N VAL A 19 -10.49 3.56 8.03
CA VAL A 19 -10.18 3.31 6.62
C VAL A 19 -9.23 2.13 6.45
N TYR A 20 -8.18 2.03 7.28
CA TYR A 20 -7.27 0.89 7.28
C TYR A 20 -8.01 -0.44 7.50
N TRP A 21 -8.85 -0.54 8.53
CA TRP A 21 -9.57 -1.78 8.84
C TRP A 21 -10.61 -2.12 7.77
N ALA A 22 -11.32 -1.12 7.24
CA ALA A 22 -12.24 -1.32 6.13
C ALA A 22 -11.53 -1.86 4.88
N TYR A 23 -10.40 -1.23 4.51
CA TYR A 23 -9.58 -1.66 3.38
C TYR A 23 -8.98 -3.06 3.58
N ALA A 24 -8.41 -3.34 4.76
CA ALA A 24 -7.90 -4.66 5.11
C ALA A 24 -8.99 -5.73 5.09
N GLY A 25 -10.20 -5.40 5.57
CA GLY A 25 -11.36 -6.28 5.54
C GLY A 25 -11.80 -6.62 4.13
N VAL A 26 -11.89 -5.63 3.25
CA VAL A 26 -12.21 -5.83 1.82
C VAL A 26 -11.17 -6.72 1.15
N HIS A 27 -9.87 -6.45 1.34
CA HIS A 27 -8.79 -7.28 0.79
C HIS A 27 -8.81 -8.71 1.34
N THR A 28 -9.09 -8.89 2.63
CA THR A 28 -9.22 -10.21 3.23
C THR A 28 -10.40 -10.98 2.62
N ALA A 29 -11.55 -10.33 2.48
CA ALA A 29 -12.74 -10.93 1.88
C ALA A 29 -12.50 -11.33 0.41
N LEU A 30 -11.87 -10.45 -0.37
CA LEU A 30 -11.49 -10.73 -1.76
C LEU A 30 -10.45 -11.86 -1.85
N GLY A 31 -9.44 -11.87 -0.97
CA GLY A 31 -8.39 -12.88 -0.94
C GLY A 31 -8.86 -14.28 -0.50
N GLN A 32 -9.92 -14.35 0.33
CA GLN A 32 -10.55 -15.60 0.73
C GLN A 32 -11.59 -16.10 -0.28
N SER A 33 -12.16 -15.20 -1.07
CA SER A 33 -13.14 -15.49 -2.10
C SER A 33 -12.54 -16.32 -3.25
N ARG A 34 -13.36 -17.21 -3.82
CA ARG A 34 -13.01 -17.97 -5.05
C ARG A 34 -13.08 -17.12 -6.32
N LEU A 35 -13.69 -15.94 -6.25
CA LEU A 35 -13.86 -15.05 -7.41
C LEU A 35 -12.51 -14.63 -8.01
N MET A 36 -11.47 -14.57 -7.19
CA MET A 36 -10.15 -14.09 -7.57
C MET A 36 -9.13 -15.21 -7.80
N ASP A 37 -9.51 -16.49 -7.65
CA ASP A 37 -8.58 -17.62 -7.71
C ASP A 37 -7.80 -17.66 -9.04
N LYS A 38 -8.46 -17.35 -10.16
CA LYS A 38 -7.83 -17.26 -11.49
C LYS A 38 -6.76 -16.18 -11.61
N TYR A 39 -6.78 -15.15 -10.75
CA TYR A 39 -5.86 -14.02 -10.82
C TYR A 39 -4.73 -14.10 -9.79
N ARG A 40 -4.65 -15.18 -9.00
CA ARG A 40 -3.64 -15.34 -7.94
C ARG A 40 -2.26 -15.62 -8.52
N LEU A 41 -1.25 -14.87 -8.05
CA LEU A 41 0.16 -15.09 -8.41
C LEU A 41 0.79 -16.23 -7.60
N ASN A 42 0.37 -16.41 -6.34
CA ASN A 42 0.78 -17.53 -5.50
C ASN A 42 -0.45 -18.40 -5.18
N THR A 43 -0.26 -19.72 -5.17
CA THR A 43 -1.30 -20.63 -4.67
C THR A 43 -1.47 -20.44 -3.15
N LYS A 44 -2.63 -20.85 -2.60
CA LYS A 44 -2.85 -20.79 -1.14
C LYS A 44 -1.80 -21.60 -0.37
N ASP A 45 -1.46 -22.78 -0.88
CA ASP A 45 -0.41 -23.62 -0.30
C ASP A 45 0.97 -22.95 -0.35
N GLU A 46 1.31 -22.25 -1.44
CA GLU A 46 2.55 -21.49 -1.56
C GLU A 46 2.60 -20.33 -0.56
N GLU A 47 1.48 -19.61 -0.36
CA GLU A 47 1.37 -18.53 0.61
C GLU A 47 1.51 -19.05 2.05
N ASP A 48 0.78 -20.10 2.40
CA ASP A 48 0.79 -20.68 3.75
C ASP A 48 2.17 -21.24 4.11
N ARG A 49 2.88 -21.84 3.15
CA ARG A 49 4.25 -22.33 3.36
C ARG A 49 5.28 -21.22 3.48
N LYS A 50 5.08 -20.08 2.80
CA LYS A 50 5.98 -18.92 2.86
C LYS A 50 5.69 -18.01 4.05
N ASN A 51 4.50 -18.09 4.64
CA ASN A 51 4.10 -17.26 5.75
C ASN A 51 4.71 -17.75 7.07
N MET A 52 5.72 -17.04 7.53
CA MET A 52 6.44 -17.36 8.77
C MET A 52 5.83 -16.70 10.02
N VAL A 53 4.79 -15.87 9.88
CA VAL A 53 4.29 -15.01 10.95
C VAL A 53 2.89 -15.44 11.39
N SER A 54 2.71 -15.64 12.69
CA SER A 54 1.40 -15.98 13.24
C SER A 54 0.40 -14.82 13.15
N LYS A 55 -0.90 -15.14 13.02
CA LYS A 55 -1.99 -14.15 13.02
C LYS A 55 -1.97 -13.23 14.25
N ARG A 56 -1.63 -13.80 15.43
CA ARG A 56 -1.50 -13.04 16.68
C ARG A 56 -0.39 -11.99 16.58
N ALA A 57 0.77 -12.36 16.05
CA ALA A 57 1.89 -11.42 15.88
C ALA A 57 1.51 -10.27 14.93
N VAL A 58 0.80 -10.57 13.83
CA VAL A 58 0.31 -9.54 12.91
C VAL A 58 -0.65 -8.57 13.61
N ILE A 59 -1.66 -9.08 14.33
CA ILE A 59 -2.63 -8.23 15.04
C ILE A 59 -1.93 -7.33 16.07
N LEU A 60 -1.03 -7.90 16.87
CA LEU A 60 -0.27 -7.11 17.87
C LEU A 60 0.59 -6.03 17.21
N ASN A 61 1.21 -6.33 16.07
CA ASN A 61 2.02 -5.36 15.32
C ASN A 61 1.16 -4.22 14.74
N VAL A 62 -0.03 -4.53 14.22
CA VAL A 62 -0.98 -3.52 13.72
C VAL A 62 -1.47 -2.62 14.84
N LEU A 63 -1.80 -3.18 16.01
CA LEU A 63 -2.20 -2.39 17.18
C LEU A 63 -1.06 -1.48 17.67
N MET A 64 0.19 -1.97 17.64
CA MET A 64 1.37 -1.15 17.95
C MET A 64 1.54 0.01 16.95
N GLN A 65 1.33 -0.23 15.65
CA GLN A 65 1.37 0.84 14.64
C GLN A 65 0.29 1.91 14.86
N HIS A 66 -0.94 1.51 15.19
CA HIS A 66 -2.00 2.47 15.54
C HIS A 66 -1.68 3.26 16.80
N LEU A 67 -1.08 2.61 17.81
CA LEU A 67 -0.60 3.29 19.02
C LEU A 67 0.46 4.36 18.68
N MET A 68 1.45 4.01 17.85
CA MET A 68 2.48 4.96 17.41
C MET A 68 1.88 6.11 16.58
N GLN A 69 0.90 5.85 15.72
CA GLN A 69 0.19 6.88 14.96
C GLN A 69 -0.51 7.88 15.90
N LEU A 70 -1.23 7.38 16.91
CA LEU A 70 -1.90 8.22 17.90
C LEU A 70 -0.90 9.02 18.74
N ALA A 71 0.23 8.40 19.12
CA ALA A 71 1.30 9.10 19.83
C ALA A 71 1.93 10.20 18.96
N ALA A 72 2.19 9.95 17.68
CA ALA A 72 2.72 10.94 16.75
C ALA A 72 1.75 12.11 16.56
N LEU A 73 0.44 11.84 16.45
CA LEU A 73 -0.59 12.87 16.37
C LEU A 73 -0.64 13.72 17.65
N ALA A 74 -0.53 13.08 18.83
CA ALA A 74 -0.50 13.79 20.12
C ALA A 74 0.73 14.69 20.25
N VAL A 75 1.91 14.20 19.87
CA VAL A 75 3.15 15.00 19.84
C VAL A 75 3.01 16.17 18.87
N LEU A 76 2.49 15.92 17.67
CA LEU A 76 2.24 16.98 16.70
C LEU A 76 1.29 18.04 17.25
N ALA A 77 0.21 17.64 17.91
CA ALA A 77 -0.73 18.57 18.55
C ALA A 77 -0.06 19.40 19.65
N MET A 78 0.78 18.79 20.50
CA MET A 78 1.54 19.51 21.52
C MET A 78 2.53 20.52 20.93
N VAL A 79 3.22 20.16 19.84
CA VAL A 79 4.20 21.03 19.16
C VAL A 79 3.52 22.15 18.36
N THR A 80 2.33 21.89 17.82
CA THR A 80 1.60 22.83 16.94
C THR A 80 0.51 23.61 17.67
N GLY A 81 0.29 23.38 18.96
CA GLY A 81 -0.74 24.03 19.79
C GLY A 81 -0.74 25.57 19.74
N GLY A 82 0.37 26.22 19.34
CA GLY A 82 0.44 27.66 19.06
C GLY A 82 0.24 28.09 17.59
N ARG A 83 0.42 27.19 16.62
CA ARG A 83 0.27 27.43 15.16
C ARG A 83 -1.11 27.03 14.60
N GLY A 84 -1.82 26.14 15.28
CA GLY A 84 -3.18 25.71 14.88
C GLY A 84 -4.20 26.84 14.91
N ALA A 85 -4.08 27.77 15.86
CA ALA A 85 -4.93 28.96 15.95
C ALA A 85 -4.71 29.92 14.77
N THR A 86 -3.46 30.07 14.29
CA THR A 86 -3.13 30.93 13.13
C THR A 86 -3.58 30.32 11.79
N ALA A 87 -3.57 28.99 11.64
CA ALA A 87 -4.06 28.32 10.43
C ALA A 87 -5.60 28.30 10.36
N LYS A 88 -6.28 28.15 11.50
CA LYS A 88 -7.74 28.25 11.62
C LYS A 88 -8.27 29.64 11.26
N ALA A 89 -7.47 30.69 11.48
CA ALA A 89 -7.76 32.06 11.06
C ALA A 89 -7.60 32.30 9.54
N ALA A 90 -6.88 31.43 8.82
CA ALA A 90 -6.60 31.58 7.38
C ALA A 90 -7.60 30.84 6.47
N GLY A 91 -8.68 30.26 7.01
CA GLY A 91 -9.81 29.74 6.23
C GLY A 91 -9.60 28.42 5.47
N GLY A 92 -8.40 27.84 5.48
CA GLY A 92 -8.15 26.52 4.90
C GLY A 92 -8.39 25.40 5.91
N SER A 93 -9.40 24.54 5.70
CA SER A 93 -9.61 23.37 6.56
C SER A 93 -8.46 22.36 6.35
N PRO A 94 -7.68 22.01 7.38
CA PRO A 94 -6.63 20.99 7.29
C PRO A 94 -7.18 19.64 6.83
N ALA A 95 -8.45 19.34 7.14
CA ALA A 95 -9.12 18.12 6.71
C ALA A 95 -9.17 17.96 5.19
N ALA A 96 -9.34 19.05 4.42
CA ALA A 96 -9.32 19.00 2.96
C ALA A 96 -7.93 18.66 2.41
N VAL A 97 -6.87 19.12 3.07
CA VAL A 97 -5.48 18.80 2.72
C VAL A 97 -5.19 17.32 2.99
N TYR A 98 -5.60 16.78 4.13
CA TYR A 98 -5.45 15.36 4.44
C TYR A 98 -6.28 14.47 3.51
N LEU A 99 -7.51 14.86 3.19
CA LEU A 99 -8.36 14.12 2.25
C LEU A 99 -7.75 14.11 0.85
N THR A 100 -7.20 15.24 0.41
CA THR A 100 -6.52 15.37 -0.89
C THR A 100 -5.22 14.56 -0.91
N ALA A 101 -4.42 14.60 0.15
CA ALA A 101 -3.20 13.81 0.26
C ALA A 101 -3.51 12.31 0.31
N ALA A 102 -4.52 11.88 1.08
CA ALA A 102 -4.98 10.50 1.12
C ALA A 102 -5.51 10.03 -0.23
N ALA A 103 -6.29 10.87 -0.94
CA ALA A 103 -6.77 10.58 -2.28
C ALA A 103 -5.60 10.47 -3.28
N ARG A 104 -4.60 11.35 -3.19
CA ARG A 104 -3.40 11.29 -4.04
C ARG A 104 -2.54 10.06 -3.78
N ILE A 105 -2.34 9.70 -2.52
CA ILE A 105 -1.64 8.46 -2.15
C ILE A 105 -2.45 7.25 -2.61
N ALA A 106 -3.77 7.24 -2.43
CA ALA A 106 -4.62 6.16 -2.91
C ALA A 106 -4.53 6.01 -4.44
N VAL A 107 -4.60 7.11 -5.19
CA VAL A 107 -4.42 7.10 -6.67
C VAL A 107 -3.01 6.66 -7.06
N ALA A 108 -1.97 7.13 -6.38
CA ALA A 108 -0.59 6.72 -6.65
C ALA A 108 -0.34 5.23 -6.34
N SER A 109 -0.98 4.71 -5.28
CA SER A 109 -0.90 3.30 -4.87
C SER A 109 -1.64 2.36 -5.81
N VAL A 110 -2.54 2.86 -6.67
CA VAL A 110 -3.24 2.05 -7.68
C VAL A 110 -2.33 1.70 -8.87
N TRP A 111 -1.17 2.35 -9.02
CA TRP A 111 -0.32 2.20 -10.21
C TRP A 111 0.87 1.24 -10.07
N ASN A 112 1.02 0.53 -8.95
CA ASN A 112 1.99 -0.57 -8.85
C ASN A 112 1.23 -1.91 -8.78
N GLY A 113 1.17 -2.62 -9.91
CA GLY A 113 0.51 -3.92 -9.98
C GLY A 113 1.28 -5.00 -9.21
N ALA A 114 0.56 -5.94 -8.57
CA ALA A 114 1.15 -7.06 -7.83
C ALA A 114 2.20 -7.86 -8.64
N ALA A 115 2.06 -7.90 -9.97
CA ALA A 115 3.02 -8.52 -10.87
C ALA A 115 4.38 -7.80 -10.89
N TYR A 116 4.39 -6.46 -10.99
CA TYR A 116 5.61 -5.68 -10.98
C TYR A 116 6.31 -5.80 -9.61
N HIS A 117 5.58 -5.55 -8.53
CA HIS A 117 6.10 -5.70 -7.16
C HIS A 117 6.69 -7.10 -6.92
N GLY A 118 6.00 -8.13 -7.43
CA GLY A 118 6.47 -9.51 -7.40
C GLY A 118 7.81 -9.69 -8.13
N VAL A 119 7.97 -9.15 -9.34
CA VAL A 119 9.24 -9.21 -10.09
C VAL A 119 10.33 -8.41 -9.38
N HIS A 120 10.03 -7.20 -8.89
CA HIS A 120 11.02 -6.36 -8.19
C HIS A 120 11.64 -7.09 -6.98
N HIS A 121 10.83 -7.74 -6.15
CA HIS A 121 11.31 -8.49 -4.99
C HIS A 121 11.94 -9.85 -5.30
N MET A 122 11.92 -10.33 -6.55
CA MET A 122 12.68 -11.53 -6.91
C MET A 122 14.18 -11.26 -6.75
N PRO A 123 14.99 -12.26 -6.33
CA PRO A 123 16.45 -12.09 -6.21
C PRO A 123 17.14 -11.61 -7.51
N ARG A 124 16.55 -11.93 -8.67
CA ARG A 124 16.99 -11.41 -9.96
C ARG A 124 16.49 -9.99 -10.21
N GLY A 125 15.25 -9.69 -9.83
CA GLY A 125 14.61 -8.39 -10.00
C GLY A 125 15.32 -7.27 -9.26
N VAL A 126 15.87 -7.51 -8.07
CA VAL A 126 16.64 -6.52 -7.29
C VAL A 126 17.91 -6.00 -8.02
N ARG A 127 18.36 -6.69 -9.08
CA ARG A 127 19.48 -6.23 -9.94
C ARG A 127 19.03 -5.38 -11.13
N TYR A 128 17.73 -5.12 -11.23
CA TYR A 128 17.04 -4.38 -12.29
C TYR A 128 15.94 -3.54 -11.61
N ASN A 129 15.15 -2.75 -12.35
CA ASN A 129 13.98 -2.04 -11.82
C ASN A 129 14.30 -1.19 -10.55
N PHE A 130 15.33 -0.35 -10.61
CA PHE A 130 15.81 0.45 -9.48
C PHE A 130 14.86 1.59 -9.08
N SER A 131 13.98 2.01 -9.97
CA SER A 131 13.01 3.10 -9.76
C SER A 131 11.80 2.59 -8.99
N ASP A 132 11.98 2.15 -7.75
CA ASP A 132 11.05 1.22 -7.12
C ASP A 132 9.84 1.85 -6.40
N LEU A 133 9.74 3.18 -6.26
CA LEU A 133 8.64 3.71 -5.44
C LEU A 133 7.28 3.75 -6.16
N PHE A 134 7.24 4.05 -7.46
CA PHE A 134 5.96 4.19 -8.20
C PHE A 134 6.05 3.96 -9.71
N PHE A 135 7.22 4.13 -10.35
CA PHE A 135 7.34 4.09 -11.80
C PHE A 135 8.73 3.62 -12.24
N VAL A 136 8.77 2.76 -13.26
CA VAL A 136 9.98 2.26 -13.94
C VAL A 136 10.51 3.19 -15.03
N THR A 137 10.10 4.47 -15.03
CA THR A 137 10.43 5.41 -16.11
C THR A 137 11.92 5.47 -16.37
N TRP A 138 12.74 5.62 -15.33
CA TRP A 138 14.20 5.69 -15.49
C TRP A 138 14.81 4.34 -15.86
N ASP A 139 14.22 3.22 -15.43
CA ASP A 139 14.67 1.89 -15.84
C ASP A 139 14.44 1.61 -17.33
N HIS A 140 13.36 2.16 -17.91
CA HIS A 140 13.17 2.13 -19.35
C HIS A 140 14.16 3.04 -20.08
N VAL A 141 14.40 4.25 -19.56
CA VAL A 141 15.33 5.23 -20.17
C VAL A 141 16.77 4.71 -20.16
N PHE A 142 17.21 4.10 -19.06
CA PHE A 142 18.59 3.65 -18.87
C PHE A 142 18.79 2.14 -19.12
N GLY A 143 17.77 1.44 -19.61
CA GLY A 143 17.89 0.02 -19.99
C GLY A 143 18.05 -0.95 -18.82
N THR A 144 17.70 -0.54 -17.60
CA THR A 144 17.74 -1.38 -16.39
C THR A 144 16.40 -2.04 -16.07
N HIS A 145 15.39 -1.89 -16.93
CA HIS A 145 14.10 -2.53 -16.77
C HIS A 145 14.18 -4.05 -17.02
N MET A 146 13.69 -4.86 -16.09
CA MET A 146 13.51 -6.30 -16.27
C MET A 146 12.16 -6.58 -16.93
N PRO A 147 12.13 -7.02 -18.20
CA PRO A 147 10.89 -7.46 -18.82
C PRO A 147 10.36 -8.73 -18.14
N TYR A 148 9.04 -8.85 -18.06
CA TYR A 148 8.38 -10.02 -17.49
C TYR A 148 7.07 -10.30 -18.22
N ALA A 149 6.65 -11.57 -18.19
CA ALA A 149 5.33 -12.00 -18.64
C ALA A 149 4.50 -12.50 -17.45
N VAL A 150 3.20 -12.27 -17.53
CA VAL A 150 2.21 -12.90 -16.64
C VAL A 150 1.52 -13.97 -17.47
N GLU A 151 1.76 -15.23 -17.15
CA GLU A 151 1.23 -16.39 -17.88
C GLU A 151 0.19 -17.11 -17.00
N GLU A 152 -0.82 -17.74 -17.62
CA GLU A 152 -1.70 -18.66 -16.88
C GLU A 152 -0.91 -19.91 -16.47
N ARG A 153 -1.12 -20.40 -15.25
CA ARG A 153 -0.46 -21.63 -14.77
C ARG A 153 -0.98 -22.84 -15.58
N PRO A 154 -0.13 -23.81 -15.94
CA PRO A 154 -0.60 -25.06 -16.53
C PRO A 154 -1.66 -25.71 -15.63
N GLY A 155 -2.88 -25.88 -16.14
CA GLY A 155 -4.03 -26.37 -15.37
C GLY A 155 -5.10 -25.31 -15.02
N GLY A 156 -4.83 -24.01 -15.26
CA GLY A 156 -5.84 -22.94 -15.12
C GLY A 156 -6.00 -22.38 -13.70
N ASP A 157 -5.25 -22.89 -12.72
CA ASP A 157 -5.35 -22.51 -11.30
C ASP A 157 -4.49 -21.29 -10.94
N GLY A 158 -4.65 -20.19 -11.68
CA GLY A 158 -4.01 -18.91 -11.39
C GLY A 158 -2.93 -18.48 -12.39
N LEU A 159 -2.09 -17.56 -11.96
CA LEU A 159 -1.07 -16.88 -12.77
C LEU A 159 0.35 -17.20 -12.27
N VAL A 160 1.33 -17.05 -13.16
CA VAL A 160 2.76 -17.13 -12.84
C VAL A 160 3.53 -15.98 -13.46
N LEU A 161 4.46 -15.41 -12.70
CA LEU A 161 5.40 -14.40 -13.20
C LEU A 161 6.60 -15.10 -13.82
N LYS A 162 6.92 -14.71 -15.06
CA LYS A 162 8.08 -15.22 -15.78
C LYS A 162 8.99 -14.06 -16.16
N PRO A 163 10.12 -13.89 -15.47
CA PRO A 163 11.15 -12.96 -15.90
C PRO A 163 11.63 -13.33 -17.30
N LEU A 164 11.64 -12.36 -18.20
CA LEU A 164 12.16 -12.54 -19.56
C LEU A 164 13.63 -12.13 -19.60
N PRO A 165 14.40 -12.65 -20.57
CA PRO A 165 15.75 -12.16 -20.78
C PRO A 165 15.74 -10.64 -21.01
N PRO A 166 16.63 -9.88 -20.37
CA PRO A 166 16.74 -8.46 -20.65
C PRO A 166 17.11 -8.27 -22.13
N PRO A 167 16.67 -7.16 -22.76
CA PRO A 167 17.13 -6.83 -24.10
C PRO A 167 18.65 -6.86 -24.15
N LYS A 168 19.25 -7.40 -25.22
CA LYS A 168 20.70 -7.28 -25.40
C LYS A 168 21.05 -5.79 -25.36
N ALA A 169 22.00 -5.41 -24.52
CA ALA A 169 22.56 -4.07 -24.54
C ALA A 169 23.02 -3.79 -25.97
N THR A 170 22.39 -2.80 -26.61
CA THR A 170 22.89 -2.26 -27.86
C THR A 170 23.94 -1.25 -27.44
N ASN A 171 25.22 -1.62 -27.65
CA ASN A 171 26.32 -0.67 -27.59
C ASN A 171 26.25 0.26 -28.81
#